data_AF-A0A941MWZ2-F1
#
_entry.id   AF-A0A941MWZ2-F1
#
_cell.length_a   1.000
_cell.length_b   1.000
_cell.length_c   1.000
_cell.angle_alpha   90.00
_cell.angle_beta   90.00
_cell.angle_gamma   90.00
#
_symmetry.space_group_name_H-M   'P 1'
#
loop_
_entity.id
_entity.type
_entity.pdbx_description
1 polymer ?
#
loop_
_entity_poly.entity_id
_entity_poly.type
_entity_poly.pdbx_seq_one_letter_code
_entity_poly.pdbx_strand_id
1 'polypeptide(L)'
;MQSWRHWHLAIVIVVLGIDPGQTSAQEPTIRKQSDSNQSFLDNGQIRLGVDLSRGGSIGYLADAQTGENVVNVHDFGRWIGQSYYAGPKPFGMAHPAWKDWPWNPVSAGDVYGHASEIVETTNDGKVLYVKSIPRQWALRNVAAECIFETWISLSGRTAQVRNRLTNRRSDQITYPALDQELPALYTIGKLHRLLTYTGDDPFTDQATQEIPKKPAVDGRPHWNTFFATEHWAALVDEHDWGLGLIHPGVVRFLGGFYGSQTAGGPRDDSTGYLAPIRQEILDHNIVYEYRYVLVLDTLPNIRAVARQLRPEVTGPDDRFTHNRQHWWTVNVPDSGTPFAGHWHLQLERDDPQLIGPEGHWQARDVPRLFIRGAWKTRQNTAELFWETAATPGFSGKQTVSIPVIPDGQMRTYEVHLAQHPQYRGVIRRLRFDPVAQGHAGDTVDLEFVSAKPK
;
A
#
# COMPACT_ATOMS: atom_id res chain seq x y z
N MET A 1 48.49 -22.64 0.22
CA MET A 1 48.99 -23.14 -1.09
C MET A 1 47.83 -23.88 -1.76
N GLN A 2 47.15 -23.22 -2.71
CA GLN A 2 47.00 -23.62 -4.12
C GLN A 2 46.33 -25.00 -4.31
N SER A 3 45.22 -25.12 -5.03
CA SER A 3 45.15 -24.76 -6.45
C SER A 3 43.75 -24.33 -6.92
N TRP A 4 43.78 -23.36 -7.84
CA TRP A 4 42.69 -22.94 -8.70
C TRP A 4 42.63 -23.84 -9.94
N ARG A 5 41.43 -24.04 -10.50
CA ARG A 5 41.26 -24.45 -11.90
C ARG A 5 40.44 -23.41 -12.65
N HIS A 6 41.13 -22.74 -13.57
CA HIS A 6 40.57 -21.86 -14.59
C HIS A 6 39.92 -22.70 -15.70
N TRP A 7 38.83 -22.17 -16.27
CA TRP A 7 38.37 -22.58 -17.59
C TRP A 7 38.60 -21.41 -18.56
N HIS A 8 39.44 -21.66 -19.57
CA HIS A 8 39.66 -20.80 -20.71
C HIS A 8 38.52 -20.99 -21.72
N LEU A 9 37.89 -19.90 -22.16
CA LEU A 9 37.11 -19.90 -23.40
C LEU A 9 37.97 -19.24 -24.49
N ALA A 10 38.30 -20.03 -25.51
CA ALA A 10 39.00 -19.59 -26.70
C ALA A 10 38.04 -18.80 -27.60
N ILE A 11 38.48 -17.61 -28.01
CA ILE A 11 37.86 -16.80 -29.05
C ILE A 11 38.24 -17.43 -30.40
N VAL A 12 37.24 -17.88 -31.15
CA VAL A 12 37.39 -18.23 -32.56
C VAL A 12 36.86 -17.06 -33.38
N ILE A 13 37.76 -16.37 -34.06
CA ILE A 13 37.46 -15.39 -35.11
C ILE A 13 37.23 -16.18 -36.39
N VAL A 14 36.01 -16.10 -36.94
CA VAL A 14 35.74 -16.46 -38.33
C VAL A 14 35.46 -15.17 -39.09
N VAL A 15 36.40 -14.79 -39.96
CA VAL A 15 36.21 -13.79 -41.00
C VAL A 15 35.89 -14.54 -42.28
N LEU A 16 34.68 -14.37 -42.82
CA LEU A 16 34.39 -14.66 -44.23
C LEU A 16 33.30 -13.74 -44.77
N GLY A 17 33.67 -12.94 -45.77
CA GLY A 17 32.94 -12.77 -47.04
C GLY A 17 31.67 -11.91 -47.06
N ILE A 18 31.78 -10.72 -47.66
CA ILE A 18 30.66 -9.85 -48.09
C ILE A 18 30.24 -10.28 -49.51
N ASP A 19 28.92 -10.37 -49.77
CA ASP A 19 28.28 -9.85 -51.00
C ASP A 19 26.75 -9.67 -50.78
N PRO A 20 26.07 -8.72 -51.47
CA PRO A 20 24.91 -8.01 -50.96
C PRO A 20 23.60 -8.40 -51.67
N GLY A 21 22.56 -8.67 -50.90
CA GLY A 21 21.21 -8.90 -51.41
C GLY A 21 20.19 -8.19 -50.54
N GLN A 22 19.57 -7.15 -51.09
CA GLN A 22 18.59 -6.29 -50.44
C GLN A 22 17.38 -7.06 -49.92
N THR A 23 17.03 -6.85 -48.66
CA THR A 23 15.64 -6.74 -48.20
C THR A 23 15.66 -5.95 -46.89
N SER A 24 15.45 -4.63 -46.98
CA SER A 24 15.31 -3.79 -45.80
C SER A 24 13.96 -4.08 -45.14
N ALA A 25 13.97 -4.92 -44.11
CA ALA A 25 12.94 -4.85 -43.08
C ALA A 25 13.19 -3.54 -42.32
N GLN A 26 12.32 -2.55 -42.54
CA GLN A 26 12.35 -1.30 -41.79
C GLN A 26 12.15 -1.63 -40.30
N GLU A 27 13.15 -1.32 -39.49
CA GLU A 27 12.99 -1.21 -38.05
C GLU A 27 11.83 -0.25 -37.74
N PRO A 28 10.91 -0.58 -36.82
CA PRO A 28 9.82 0.31 -36.50
C PRO A 28 10.40 1.58 -35.90
N THR A 29 10.25 2.68 -36.64
CA THR A 29 10.53 4.02 -36.18
C THR A 29 9.65 4.28 -34.95
N ILE A 30 10.28 4.53 -33.80
CA ILE A 30 9.59 5.01 -32.60
C ILE A 30 8.91 6.32 -33.01
N ARG A 31 7.60 6.27 -33.26
CA ARG A 31 6.79 7.47 -33.46
C ARG A 31 6.93 8.30 -32.20
N LYS A 32 7.36 9.57 -32.35
CA LYS A 32 7.15 10.59 -31.31
C LYS A 32 5.68 10.53 -30.92
N GLN A 33 5.40 10.02 -29.72
CA GLN A 33 4.08 10.04 -29.11
C GLN A 33 3.70 11.52 -28.99
N SER A 34 2.72 11.97 -29.77
CA SER A 34 2.15 13.30 -29.62
C SER A 34 1.59 13.45 -28.20
N ASP A 35 1.65 14.65 -27.62
CA ASP A 35 1.03 15.01 -26.34
C ASP A 35 -0.51 14.80 -26.29
N SER A 36 -1.10 14.20 -27.33
CA SER A 36 -2.54 14.03 -27.54
C SER A 36 -3.24 13.05 -26.59
N ASN A 37 -2.50 12.27 -25.80
CA ASN A 37 -3.07 11.26 -24.90
C ASN A 37 -2.89 11.56 -23.41
N GLN A 38 -2.51 12.78 -23.05
CA GLN A 38 -2.47 13.22 -21.65
C GLN A 38 -3.62 14.16 -21.31
N SER A 39 -4.16 14.03 -20.09
CA SER A 39 -5.17 14.92 -19.53
C SER A 39 -4.59 15.59 -18.29
N PHE A 40 -4.68 16.92 -18.22
CA PHE A 40 -4.01 17.71 -17.19
C PHE A 40 -4.99 18.48 -16.30
N LEU A 41 -4.57 18.68 -15.05
CA LEU A 41 -5.01 19.78 -14.20
C LEU A 41 -3.83 20.72 -13.97
N ASP A 42 -4.10 22.02 -13.98
CA ASP A 42 -3.12 23.07 -13.70
C ASP A 42 -3.82 24.18 -12.90
N ASN A 43 -3.25 24.56 -11.77
CA ASN A 43 -3.78 25.63 -10.92
C ASN A 43 -2.84 26.84 -10.81
N GLY A 44 -1.84 26.93 -11.68
CA GLY A 44 -0.82 27.98 -11.68
C GLY A 44 0.30 27.81 -10.66
N GLN A 45 0.22 26.80 -9.77
CA GLN A 45 1.29 26.47 -8.82
C GLN A 45 1.92 25.11 -9.13
N ILE A 46 1.07 24.10 -9.39
CA ILE A 46 1.49 22.78 -9.84
C ILE A 46 0.64 22.35 -11.03
N ARG A 47 1.23 21.51 -11.87
CA ARG A 47 0.57 20.86 -12.99
C ARG A 47 0.67 19.35 -12.85
N LEU A 48 -0.46 18.66 -12.92
CA LEU A 48 -0.55 17.21 -12.81
C LEU A 48 -1.20 16.64 -14.07
N GLY A 49 -0.62 15.56 -14.62
CA GLY A 49 -1.11 14.89 -15.80
C GLY A 49 -1.26 13.39 -15.61
N VAL A 50 -2.37 12.85 -16.13
CA VAL A 50 -2.56 11.41 -16.30
C VAL A 50 -2.34 11.01 -17.76
N ASP A 51 -1.87 9.78 -17.97
CA ASP A 51 -1.66 9.22 -19.31
C ASP A 51 -2.82 8.28 -19.70
N LEU A 52 -3.70 8.77 -20.57
CA LEU A 52 -4.87 8.03 -21.05
C LEU A 52 -4.50 6.86 -21.97
N SER A 53 -3.25 6.78 -22.44
CA SER A 53 -2.74 5.60 -23.15
C SER A 53 -2.20 4.52 -22.21
N ARG A 54 -2.17 4.77 -20.89
CA ARG A 54 -1.62 3.89 -19.84
C ARG A 54 -2.55 3.84 -18.63
N GLY A 55 -3.81 3.47 -18.88
CA GLY A 55 -4.85 3.32 -17.85
C GLY A 55 -5.17 4.57 -17.03
N GLY A 56 -4.70 5.75 -17.46
CA GLY A 56 -4.86 7.02 -16.76
C GLY A 56 -4.04 7.11 -15.48
N SER A 57 -2.90 6.41 -15.43
CA SER A 57 -1.93 6.55 -14.35
C SER A 57 -1.32 7.96 -14.33
N ILE A 58 -1.01 8.47 -13.13
CA ILE A 58 -0.36 9.78 -12.99
C ILE A 58 1.10 9.61 -13.40
N GLY A 59 1.46 10.22 -14.53
CA GLY A 59 2.81 10.19 -15.10
C GLY A 59 3.47 11.55 -15.21
N TYR A 60 2.77 12.61 -14.79
CA TYR A 60 3.29 13.95 -14.78
C TYR A 60 2.87 14.67 -13.51
N LEU A 61 3.84 15.22 -12.79
CA LEU A 61 3.63 16.20 -11.73
C LEU A 61 4.83 17.14 -11.74
N ALA A 62 4.58 18.44 -11.84
CA ALA A 62 5.63 19.44 -11.91
C ALA A 62 5.22 20.74 -11.21
N ASP A 63 6.21 21.52 -10.81
CA ASP A 63 6.02 22.93 -10.52
C ASP A 63 5.58 23.64 -11.80
N ALA A 64 4.52 24.44 -11.74
CA ALA A 64 3.95 25.09 -12.93
C ALA A 64 4.92 26.11 -13.57
N GLN A 65 5.88 26.64 -12.81
CA GLN A 65 6.86 27.60 -13.31
C GLN A 65 8.03 26.92 -14.02
N THR A 66 8.50 25.78 -13.50
CA THR A 66 9.65 25.07 -14.08
C THR A 66 9.25 24.04 -15.14
N GLY A 67 8.07 23.42 -14.98
CA GLY A 67 7.59 22.35 -15.86
C GLY A 67 8.40 21.05 -15.77
N GLU A 68 9.33 20.92 -14.81
CA GLU A 68 10.13 19.71 -14.63
C GLU A 68 9.30 18.61 -13.97
N ASN A 69 9.04 17.54 -14.72
CA ASN A 69 8.30 16.38 -14.23
C ASN A 69 9.11 15.60 -13.18
N VAL A 70 8.53 15.39 -12.00
CA VAL A 70 9.15 14.63 -10.90
C VAL A 70 8.72 13.16 -10.84
N VAL A 71 7.81 12.72 -11.71
CA VAL A 71 7.35 11.32 -11.76
C VAL A 71 8.26 10.50 -12.66
N ASN A 72 8.71 9.34 -12.16
CA ASN A 72 9.40 8.36 -13.01
C ASN A 72 8.37 7.53 -13.76
N VAL A 73 8.60 7.36 -15.07
CA VAL A 73 7.78 6.67 -16.07
C VAL A 73 8.67 5.79 -16.99
N HIS A 74 9.80 5.30 -16.47
CA HIS A 74 10.77 4.49 -17.21
C HIS A 74 10.14 3.20 -17.80
N ASP A 75 9.23 2.58 -17.06
CA ASP A 75 8.49 1.38 -17.46
C ASP A 75 7.05 1.41 -16.92
N PHE A 76 6.24 0.38 -17.19
CA PHE A 76 4.83 0.34 -16.78
C PHE A 76 4.64 0.01 -15.29
N GLY A 77 5.70 -0.35 -14.57
CA GLY A 77 5.68 -0.52 -13.12
C GLY A 77 5.95 0.78 -12.36
N ARG A 78 6.50 1.80 -13.02
CA ARG A 78 6.90 3.08 -12.40
C ARG A 78 5.98 4.22 -12.80
N TRP A 79 5.02 4.52 -11.94
CA TRP A 79 4.01 5.58 -12.07
C TRP A 79 3.56 6.02 -10.66
N ILE A 80 2.67 7.00 -10.55
CA ILE A 80 1.84 7.14 -9.34
C ILE A 80 0.48 6.52 -9.62
N GLY A 81 0.13 5.46 -8.89
CA GLY A 81 -1.05 4.68 -9.26
C GLY A 81 -1.45 3.57 -8.30
N GLN A 82 -2.58 2.95 -8.64
CA GLN A 82 -3.14 1.83 -7.91
C GLN A 82 -2.37 0.54 -8.24
N SER A 83 -2.03 -0.23 -7.19
CA SER A 83 -1.42 -1.55 -7.28
C SER A 83 -1.87 -2.37 -6.08
N TYR A 84 -2.45 -3.54 -6.35
CA TYR A 84 -3.07 -4.39 -5.32
C TYR A 84 -2.53 -5.81 -5.40
N TYR A 85 -2.61 -6.55 -4.31
CA TYR A 85 -2.07 -7.91 -4.20
C TYR A 85 -3.09 -8.84 -3.56
N ALA A 86 -3.33 -9.98 -4.19
CA ALA A 86 -4.15 -11.06 -3.62
C ALA A 86 -3.62 -12.42 -4.09
N GLY A 87 -4.06 -13.51 -3.47
CA GLY A 87 -3.77 -14.83 -4.02
C GLY A 87 -4.54 -15.11 -5.33
N PRO A 88 -4.22 -16.22 -6.02
CA PRO A 88 -3.17 -17.18 -5.67
C PRO A 88 -1.76 -16.65 -5.95
N LYS A 89 -0.74 -17.35 -5.44
CA LYS A 89 0.67 -17.07 -5.65
C LYS A 89 1.40 -18.40 -5.97
N PRO A 90 1.82 -18.65 -7.23
CA PRO A 90 1.70 -17.77 -8.39
C PRO A 90 0.25 -17.62 -8.90
N PHE A 91 -0.03 -16.51 -9.59
CA PHE A 91 -1.25 -16.33 -10.37
C PHE A 91 -0.95 -16.48 -11.87
N GLY A 92 -1.55 -17.48 -12.51
CA GLY A 92 -1.35 -17.76 -13.93
C GLY A 92 0.10 -18.13 -14.28
N MET A 93 0.43 -18.01 -15.57
CA MET A 93 1.79 -18.24 -16.08
C MET A 93 2.60 -16.93 -16.04
N ALA A 94 3.23 -16.67 -14.90
CA ALA A 94 3.99 -15.46 -14.66
C ALA A 94 5.28 -15.36 -15.51
N HIS A 95 5.70 -14.13 -15.79
CA HIS A 95 6.99 -13.80 -16.41
C HIS A 95 8.14 -14.48 -15.64
N PRO A 96 9.19 -15.01 -16.30
CA PRO A 96 10.28 -15.74 -15.62
C PRO A 96 10.97 -14.95 -14.49
N ALA A 97 11.11 -13.63 -14.66
CA ALA A 97 11.62 -12.73 -13.62
C ALA A 97 10.70 -12.58 -12.39
N TRP A 98 9.45 -13.03 -12.49
CA TRP A 98 8.38 -12.90 -11.50
C TRP A 98 7.66 -14.25 -11.29
N LYS A 99 8.39 -15.37 -11.31
CA LYS A 99 7.83 -16.74 -11.31
C LYS A 99 6.80 -17.05 -10.22
N ASP A 100 6.94 -16.45 -9.04
CA ASP A 100 6.06 -16.66 -7.88
C ASP A 100 5.19 -15.41 -7.60
N TRP A 101 4.80 -14.66 -8.64
CA TRP A 101 4.05 -13.41 -8.45
C TRP A 101 2.57 -13.67 -8.16
N PRO A 102 1.99 -12.98 -7.17
CA PRO A 102 0.57 -13.10 -6.85
C PRO A 102 -0.31 -12.42 -7.92
N TRP A 103 -1.65 -12.52 -7.76
CA TRP A 103 -2.58 -11.65 -8.48
C TRP A 103 -2.23 -10.20 -8.14
N ASN A 104 -1.93 -9.40 -9.18
CA ASN A 104 -1.44 -8.04 -9.02
C ASN A 104 -1.83 -7.14 -10.21
N PRO A 105 -3.03 -6.52 -10.19
CA PRO A 105 -3.39 -5.49 -11.15
C PRO A 105 -2.60 -4.21 -10.91
N VAL A 106 -2.04 -3.64 -11.98
CA VAL A 106 -1.25 -2.39 -11.96
C VAL A 106 -1.85 -1.36 -12.91
N SER A 107 -1.90 -0.10 -12.49
CA SER A 107 -2.66 0.95 -13.17
C SER A 107 -2.15 1.27 -14.57
N ALA A 108 -0.85 1.21 -14.84
CA ALA A 108 -0.30 1.62 -16.14
C ALA A 108 -0.25 0.47 -17.16
N GLY A 109 0.04 -0.75 -16.71
CA GLY A 109 0.06 -1.93 -17.56
C GLY A 109 0.95 -3.04 -17.01
N ASP A 110 1.30 -4.00 -17.87
CA ASP A 110 2.09 -5.18 -17.51
C ASP A 110 3.59 -5.06 -17.84
N VAL A 111 4.37 -6.00 -17.32
CA VAL A 111 5.83 -6.10 -17.51
C VAL A 111 6.24 -6.34 -18.98
N TYR A 112 5.29 -6.74 -19.83
CA TYR A 112 5.52 -6.95 -21.27
C TYR A 112 5.20 -5.70 -22.10
N GLY A 113 4.81 -4.59 -21.46
CA GLY A 113 4.53 -3.32 -22.14
C GLY A 113 3.12 -3.20 -22.73
N HIS A 114 2.15 -4.02 -22.28
CA HIS A 114 0.75 -3.82 -22.66
C HIS A 114 0.05 -2.90 -21.67
N ALA A 115 -0.59 -1.86 -22.19
CA ALA A 115 -1.21 -0.84 -21.37
C ALA A 115 -2.54 -1.30 -20.77
N SER A 116 -2.85 -0.74 -19.61
CA SER A 116 -4.20 -0.76 -19.02
C SER A 116 -5.16 0.09 -19.86
N GLU A 117 -6.43 -0.32 -19.89
CA GLU A 117 -7.44 0.22 -20.80
C GLU A 117 -8.31 1.28 -20.13
N ILE A 118 -8.54 2.41 -20.78
CA ILE A 118 -9.49 3.42 -20.32
C ILE A 118 -10.92 2.97 -20.65
N VAL A 119 -11.79 2.99 -19.66
CA VAL A 119 -13.23 2.78 -19.81
C VAL A 119 -13.96 4.12 -19.92
N GLU A 120 -13.60 5.07 -19.06
CA GLU A 120 -14.27 6.36 -18.96
C GLU A 120 -13.29 7.41 -18.43
N THR A 121 -13.43 8.65 -18.89
CA THR A 121 -12.63 9.77 -18.40
C THR A 121 -13.45 11.06 -18.48
N THR A 122 -13.32 11.90 -17.47
CA THR A 122 -13.85 13.27 -17.50
C THR A 122 -12.83 14.23 -16.90
N ASN A 123 -12.79 15.46 -17.40
CA ASN A 123 -11.96 16.53 -16.86
C ASN A 123 -12.71 17.85 -17.08
N ASP A 124 -13.15 18.48 -15.99
CA ASP A 124 -13.85 19.77 -16.01
C ASP A 124 -12.93 20.96 -15.66
N GLY A 125 -11.62 20.72 -15.56
CA GLY A 125 -10.61 21.68 -15.13
C GLY A 125 -10.49 21.85 -13.61
N LYS A 126 -11.39 21.24 -12.82
CA LYS A 126 -11.35 21.23 -11.34
C LYS A 126 -11.13 19.83 -10.79
N VAL A 127 -11.81 18.85 -11.37
CA VAL A 127 -11.71 17.44 -11.06
C VAL A 127 -11.39 16.67 -12.34
N LEU A 128 -10.37 15.83 -12.26
CA LEU A 128 -10.03 14.85 -13.28
C LEU A 128 -10.43 13.47 -12.75
N TYR A 129 -11.26 12.76 -13.52
CA TYR A 129 -11.70 11.40 -13.24
C TYR A 129 -11.24 10.45 -14.33
N VAL A 130 -10.73 9.28 -13.91
CA VAL A 130 -10.36 8.16 -14.77
C VAL A 130 -11.00 6.90 -14.24
N LYS A 131 -11.52 6.08 -15.16
CA LYS A 131 -11.93 4.70 -14.94
C LYS A 131 -11.19 3.80 -15.91
N SER A 132 -10.57 2.73 -15.42
CA SER A 132 -9.78 1.82 -16.24
C SER A 132 -9.92 0.35 -15.85
N ILE A 133 -9.58 -0.53 -16.79
CA ILE A 133 -9.36 -1.95 -16.57
C ILE A 133 -7.84 -2.16 -16.52
N PRO A 134 -7.26 -2.50 -15.36
CA PRO A 134 -5.83 -2.67 -15.23
C PRO A 134 -5.34 -4.00 -15.84
N ARG A 135 -4.04 -4.09 -16.11
CA ARG A 135 -3.38 -5.35 -16.49
C ARG A 135 -2.75 -6.03 -15.28
N GLN A 136 -2.68 -7.35 -15.33
CA GLN A 136 -1.93 -8.16 -14.37
C GLN A 136 -0.43 -8.02 -14.63
N TRP A 137 0.33 -7.49 -13.66
CA TRP A 137 1.73 -7.10 -13.85
C TRP A 137 2.60 -8.20 -14.47
N ALA A 138 2.57 -9.39 -13.87
CA ALA A 138 3.47 -10.48 -14.25
C ALA A 138 2.96 -11.32 -15.43
N LEU A 139 1.76 -11.03 -15.97
CA LEU A 139 1.17 -11.79 -17.07
C LEU A 139 1.22 -10.99 -18.37
N ARG A 140 1.16 -11.70 -19.51
CA ARG A 140 1.23 -11.07 -20.83
C ARG A 140 -0.17 -10.68 -21.31
N ASN A 141 -0.47 -9.39 -21.29
CA ASN A 141 -1.69 -8.77 -21.79
C ASN A 141 -2.98 -9.32 -21.17
N VAL A 142 -2.94 -9.68 -19.88
CA VAL A 142 -4.10 -10.22 -19.18
C VAL A 142 -4.80 -9.08 -18.44
N ALA A 143 -6.04 -8.77 -18.84
CA ALA A 143 -6.91 -7.87 -18.09
C ALA A 143 -7.17 -8.44 -16.70
N ALA A 144 -7.13 -7.59 -15.69
CA ALA A 144 -7.60 -7.97 -14.37
C ALA A 144 -9.13 -7.94 -14.32
N GLU A 145 -9.71 -8.84 -13.53
CA GLU A 145 -11.14 -8.89 -13.24
C GLU A 145 -11.53 -7.83 -12.19
N CYS A 146 -11.16 -6.58 -12.43
CA CYS A 146 -11.47 -5.46 -11.56
C CYS A 146 -11.50 -4.14 -12.33
N ILE A 147 -12.07 -3.12 -11.72
CA ILE A 147 -12.10 -1.75 -12.23
C ILE A 147 -11.31 -0.86 -11.26
N PHE A 148 -10.45 -0.01 -11.82
CA PHE A 148 -9.80 1.07 -11.11
C PHE A 148 -10.50 2.39 -11.44
N GLU A 149 -10.74 3.18 -10.41
CA GLU A 149 -11.20 4.55 -10.55
C GLU A 149 -10.34 5.50 -9.73
N THR A 150 -10.03 6.65 -10.31
CA THR A 150 -9.18 7.68 -9.71
C THR A 150 -9.81 9.05 -9.93
N TRP A 151 -9.96 9.83 -8.86
CA TRP A 151 -10.41 11.23 -8.89
C TRP A 151 -9.30 12.12 -8.35
N ILE A 152 -8.99 13.19 -9.06
CA ILE A 152 -7.88 14.10 -8.74
C ILE A 152 -8.41 15.53 -8.73
N SER A 153 -8.00 16.32 -7.74
CA SER A 153 -8.19 17.78 -7.72
C SER A 153 -6.94 18.46 -7.17
N LEU A 154 -6.70 19.72 -7.57
CA LEU A 154 -5.54 20.50 -7.15
C LEU A 154 -5.95 21.64 -6.21
N SER A 155 -5.16 21.88 -5.16
CA SER A 155 -5.33 23.02 -4.26
C SER A 155 -3.97 23.49 -3.75
N GLY A 156 -3.59 24.73 -4.07
CA GLY A 156 -2.23 25.21 -3.82
C GLY A 156 -1.19 24.26 -4.44
N ARG A 157 -0.19 23.84 -3.63
CA ARG A 157 0.84 22.88 -4.05
C ARG A 157 0.49 21.42 -3.75
N THR A 158 -0.80 21.11 -3.59
CA THR A 158 -1.30 19.78 -3.25
C THR A 158 -2.18 19.19 -4.34
N ALA A 159 -2.07 17.88 -4.54
CA ALA A 159 -3.04 17.09 -5.30
C ALA A 159 -3.77 16.13 -4.36
N GLN A 160 -5.09 16.28 -4.28
CA GLN A 160 -5.95 15.39 -3.51
C GLN A 160 -6.43 14.26 -4.42
N VAL A 161 -6.10 13.03 -4.07
CA VAL A 161 -6.42 11.85 -4.88
C VAL A 161 -7.30 10.90 -4.10
N ARG A 162 -8.40 10.48 -4.71
CA ARG A 162 -9.22 9.36 -4.25
C ARG A 162 -9.10 8.22 -5.26
N ASN A 163 -8.94 7.01 -4.74
CA ASN A 163 -8.94 5.79 -5.51
C ASN A 163 -10.07 4.86 -5.08
N ARG A 164 -10.58 4.09 -6.05
CA ARG A 164 -11.50 2.99 -5.83
C ARG A 164 -11.10 1.79 -6.68
N LEU A 165 -10.95 0.64 -6.05
CA LEU A 165 -10.98 -0.68 -6.65
C LEU A 165 -12.39 -1.25 -6.54
N THR A 166 -12.95 -1.73 -7.65
CA THR A 166 -14.12 -2.63 -7.63
C THR A 166 -13.69 -3.98 -8.16
N ASN A 167 -13.53 -4.94 -7.25
CA ASN A 167 -13.15 -6.30 -7.60
C ASN A 167 -14.36 -7.07 -8.15
N ARG A 168 -14.14 -7.88 -9.19
CA ARG A 168 -15.17 -8.70 -9.85
C ARG A 168 -14.58 -10.04 -10.30
N ARG A 169 -13.75 -10.64 -9.45
CA ARG A 169 -13.11 -11.92 -9.74
C ARG A 169 -14.17 -13.00 -9.87
N SER A 170 -14.06 -13.81 -10.92
CA SER A 170 -14.88 -15.01 -11.11
C SER A 170 -14.56 -16.06 -10.03
N ASP A 171 -13.30 -16.14 -9.63
CA ASP A 171 -12.83 -16.93 -8.50
C ASP A 171 -13.26 -16.31 -7.17
N GLN A 172 -14.01 -17.08 -6.38
CA GLN A 172 -14.56 -16.67 -5.08
C GLN A 172 -13.77 -17.22 -3.88
N ILE A 173 -12.58 -17.79 -4.10
CA ILE A 173 -11.71 -18.23 -3.01
C ILE A 173 -11.28 -17.03 -2.16
N THR A 174 -11.45 -17.14 -0.85
CA THR A 174 -10.87 -16.18 0.11
C THR A 174 -9.37 -16.45 0.25
N TYR A 175 -8.56 -15.47 -0.11
CA TYR A 175 -7.11 -15.52 0.05
C TYR A 175 -6.65 -14.79 1.31
N PRO A 176 -5.49 -15.16 1.87
CA PRO A 176 -4.89 -14.43 2.99
C PRO A 176 -4.67 -12.96 2.67
N ALA A 177 -4.67 -12.12 3.72
CA ALA A 177 -4.36 -10.71 3.58
C ALA A 177 -2.93 -10.51 3.07
N LEU A 178 -2.77 -9.61 2.09
CA LEU A 178 -1.48 -9.17 1.57
C LEU A 178 -1.34 -7.66 1.72
N ASP A 179 -0.11 -7.17 1.68
CA ASP A 179 0.18 -5.75 1.65
C ASP A 179 -0.33 -5.13 0.35
N GLN A 180 -1.12 -4.07 0.48
CA GLN A 180 -1.61 -3.23 -0.63
C GLN A 180 -0.79 -1.94 -0.69
N GLU A 181 -0.53 -1.44 -1.90
CA GLU A 181 0.18 -0.17 -2.12
C GLU A 181 -0.83 0.98 -2.31
N LEU A 182 -0.80 1.97 -1.41
CA LEU A 182 -1.89 2.96 -1.27
C LEU A 182 -1.44 4.42 -1.38
N PRO A 183 -0.89 4.91 -2.52
CA PRO A 183 -0.58 4.24 -3.78
C PRO A 183 0.86 3.71 -3.84
N ALA A 184 1.24 3.10 -4.96
CA ALA A 184 2.63 3.06 -5.39
C ALA A 184 3.01 4.42 -6.00
N LEU A 185 4.14 5.00 -5.60
CA LEU A 185 4.65 6.28 -6.08
C LEU A 185 6.13 6.14 -6.45
N TYR A 186 6.47 6.50 -7.69
CA TYR A 186 7.83 6.54 -8.18
C TYR A 186 8.27 7.96 -8.56
N THR A 187 9.35 8.45 -7.96
CA THR A 187 9.97 9.72 -8.31
C THR A 187 11.21 9.53 -9.17
N ILE A 188 11.58 10.60 -9.87
CA ILE A 188 12.83 10.67 -10.62
C ILE A 188 14.08 10.52 -9.74
N GLY A 189 15.19 10.11 -10.36
CA GLY A 189 16.47 9.87 -9.68
C GLY A 189 17.04 11.07 -8.92
N LYS A 190 16.69 12.32 -9.29
CA LYS A 190 17.12 13.52 -8.55
C LYS A 190 16.55 13.59 -7.12
N LEU A 191 15.36 13.03 -6.89
CA LEU A 191 14.69 13.02 -5.58
C LEU A 191 15.07 11.75 -4.81
N HIS A 192 16.30 11.74 -4.31
CA HIS A 192 16.98 10.52 -3.85
C HIS A 192 17.04 10.36 -2.33
N ARG A 193 16.61 11.37 -1.56
CA ARG A 193 16.59 11.32 -0.09
C ARG A 193 15.17 11.03 0.38
N LEU A 194 14.98 9.94 1.11
CA LEU A 194 13.69 9.53 1.67
C LEU A 194 13.59 9.99 3.13
N LEU A 195 12.71 10.94 3.42
CA LEU A 195 12.55 11.53 4.75
C LEU A 195 11.13 11.38 5.31
N THR A 196 11.05 11.20 6.64
CA THR A 196 9.81 11.17 7.43
C THR A 196 10.14 11.43 8.90
N TYR A 197 9.12 11.60 9.75
CA TYR A 197 9.26 11.40 11.19
C TYR A 197 8.91 9.95 11.58
N THR A 198 9.78 9.30 12.36
CA THR A 198 9.61 7.91 12.83
C THR A 198 9.55 7.75 14.35
N GLY A 199 9.63 8.87 15.08
CA GLY A 199 9.64 8.86 16.54
C GLY A 199 8.28 8.59 17.17
N ASP A 200 8.31 8.40 18.48
CA ASP A 200 7.15 7.97 19.28
C ASP A 200 6.25 9.14 19.73
N ASP A 201 6.61 10.38 19.41
CA ASP A 201 5.89 11.61 19.80
C ASP A 201 5.56 12.46 18.55
N PRO A 202 4.67 11.99 17.68
CA PRO A 202 4.38 12.65 16.41
C PRO A 202 3.74 14.02 16.64
N PHE A 203 4.00 14.94 15.71
CA PHE A 203 3.45 16.29 15.69
C PHE A 203 3.94 17.21 16.84
N THR A 204 5.10 16.92 17.44
CA THR A 204 5.76 17.77 18.47
C THR A 204 7.02 18.47 17.97
N ASP A 205 7.14 18.66 16.65
CA ASP A 205 8.23 19.39 15.98
C ASP A 205 9.63 18.79 16.14
N GLN A 206 9.75 17.59 16.69
CA GLN A 206 10.99 16.82 16.70
C GLN A 206 11.51 16.57 15.27
N ALA A 207 12.82 16.46 15.09
CA ALA A 207 13.46 16.35 13.77
C ALA A 207 12.98 15.12 12.98
N THR A 208 12.91 15.25 11.67
CA THR A 208 12.73 14.14 10.73
C THR A 208 14.01 13.31 10.62
N GLN A 209 13.89 12.08 10.14
CA GLN A 209 14.98 11.17 9.85
C GLN A 209 15.02 10.84 8.36
N GLU A 210 16.22 10.71 7.79
CA GLU A 210 16.40 10.05 6.51
C GLU A 210 16.36 8.53 6.71
N ILE A 211 15.53 7.85 5.93
CA ILE A 211 15.48 6.39 5.90
C ILE A 211 16.71 5.88 5.15
N PRO A 212 17.55 5.01 5.76
CA PRO A 212 18.78 4.55 5.14
C PRO A 212 18.54 3.86 3.80
N LYS A 213 19.37 4.16 2.79
CA LYS A 213 19.34 3.46 1.51
C LYS A 213 19.82 2.02 1.69
N LYS A 214 19.19 1.09 0.99
CA LYS A 214 19.61 -0.32 0.94
C LYS A 214 20.21 -0.63 -0.43
N PRO A 215 21.32 -1.38 -0.50
CA PRO A 215 21.86 -1.82 -1.78
C PRO A 215 20.88 -2.74 -2.49
N ALA A 216 20.88 -2.67 -3.83
CA ALA A 216 20.15 -3.60 -4.66
C ALA A 216 20.58 -5.05 -4.38
N VAL A 217 19.63 -5.97 -4.44
CA VAL A 217 19.87 -7.42 -4.29
C VAL A 217 19.54 -8.08 -5.62
N ASP A 218 20.50 -8.80 -6.19
CA ASP A 218 20.38 -9.45 -7.51
C ASP A 218 19.92 -8.47 -8.61
N GLY A 219 20.43 -7.24 -8.58
CA GLY A 219 20.09 -6.17 -9.52
C GLY A 219 18.72 -5.54 -9.29
N ARG A 220 17.95 -5.98 -8.28
CA ARG A 220 16.61 -5.48 -7.98
C ARG A 220 16.62 -4.46 -6.85
N PRO A 221 15.69 -3.49 -6.88
CA PRO A 221 15.52 -2.58 -5.76
C PRO A 221 15.19 -3.31 -4.46
N HIS A 222 15.74 -2.79 -3.36
CA HIS A 222 15.50 -3.30 -2.02
C HIS A 222 14.98 -2.16 -1.15
N TRP A 223 13.70 -2.22 -0.78
CA TRP A 223 13.03 -1.17 -0.04
C TRP A 223 13.11 -1.38 1.48
N ASN A 224 12.94 -0.30 2.22
CA ASN A 224 12.81 -0.32 3.68
C ASN A 224 11.33 -0.29 4.05
N THR A 225 10.96 -1.12 5.02
CA THR A 225 9.72 -0.96 5.77
C THR A 225 10.00 -0.07 6.98
N PHE A 226 9.19 0.96 7.19
CA PHE A 226 9.32 1.89 8.32
C PHE A 226 7.95 2.40 8.78
N PHE A 227 7.91 2.99 9.96
CA PHE A 227 6.72 3.64 10.50
C PHE A 227 6.87 5.17 10.38
N ALA A 228 6.04 5.77 9.55
CA ALA A 228 5.84 7.21 9.46
C ALA A 228 4.73 7.63 10.43
N THR A 229 5.10 7.93 11.67
CA THR A 229 4.14 8.15 12.78
C THR A 229 3.34 9.45 12.63
N GLU A 230 3.72 10.32 11.69
CA GLU A 230 2.96 11.50 11.27
C GLU A 230 2.17 11.28 9.96
N HIS A 231 2.05 10.04 9.47
CA HIS A 231 1.28 9.67 8.27
C HIS A 231 1.77 10.24 6.94
N TRP A 232 3.06 10.60 6.85
CA TRP A 232 3.65 11.13 5.63
C TRP A 232 5.10 10.68 5.44
N ALA A 233 5.55 10.62 4.20
CA ALA A 233 6.96 10.50 3.86
C ALA A 233 7.23 11.25 2.55
N ALA A 234 8.48 11.63 2.29
CA ALA A 234 8.85 12.41 1.11
C ALA A 234 10.14 11.93 0.47
N LEU A 235 10.19 12.01 -0.87
CA LEU A 235 11.40 11.88 -1.65
C LEU A 235 11.82 13.28 -2.10
N VAL A 236 12.98 13.74 -1.63
CA VAL A 236 13.48 15.11 -1.84
C VAL A 236 14.90 15.11 -2.39
N ASP A 237 15.31 16.25 -2.92
CA ASP A 237 16.68 16.52 -3.36
C ASP A 237 17.59 16.99 -2.21
N GLU A 238 18.79 17.45 -2.53
CA GLU A 238 19.77 17.96 -1.55
C GLU A 238 19.34 19.28 -0.88
N HIS A 239 18.31 19.95 -1.40
CA HIS A 239 17.80 21.23 -0.88
C HIS A 239 16.47 21.04 -0.14
N ASP A 240 16.14 19.80 0.23
CA ASP A 240 14.89 19.42 0.87
C ASP A 240 13.64 19.78 0.05
N TRP A 241 13.74 19.88 -1.28
CA TRP A 241 12.60 20.07 -2.18
C TRP A 241 12.24 18.77 -2.89
N GLY A 242 10.94 18.46 -2.99
CA GLY A 242 10.51 17.28 -3.73
C GLY A 242 9.05 16.92 -3.54
N LEU A 243 8.76 15.62 -3.54
CA LEU A 243 7.40 15.09 -3.52
C LEU A 243 7.12 14.34 -2.21
N GLY A 244 6.19 14.89 -1.45
CA GLY A 244 5.60 14.27 -0.27
C GLY A 244 4.34 13.49 -0.59
N LEU A 245 4.13 12.39 0.14
CA LEU A 245 2.93 11.57 0.11
C LEU A 245 2.38 11.45 1.53
N ILE A 246 1.14 11.90 1.71
CA ILE A 246 0.42 11.89 2.97
C ILE A 246 -0.76 10.92 2.86
N HIS A 247 -0.86 9.96 3.77
CA HIS A 247 -1.99 9.05 3.87
C HIS A 247 -2.49 9.00 5.32
N PRO A 248 -3.49 9.82 5.70
CA PRO A 248 -3.94 9.97 7.08
C PRO A 248 -4.37 8.67 7.77
N GLY A 249 -4.78 7.65 7.00
CA GLY A 249 -5.15 6.36 7.56
C GLY A 249 -3.99 5.41 7.86
N VAL A 250 -2.78 5.63 7.35
CA VAL A 250 -1.70 4.60 7.33
C VAL A 250 -0.43 5.15 7.97
N VAL A 251 0.22 4.35 8.82
CA VAL A 251 1.51 4.69 9.45
C VAL A 251 2.66 3.82 8.95
N ARG A 252 2.38 2.67 8.34
CA ARG A 252 3.41 1.74 7.84
C ARG A 252 3.68 2.01 6.37
N PHE A 253 4.93 2.26 6.02
CA PHE A 253 5.36 2.62 4.67
C PHE A 253 6.46 1.68 4.19
N LEU A 254 6.51 1.50 2.88
CA LEU A 254 7.59 0.87 2.15
C LEU A 254 8.22 1.93 1.26
N GLY A 255 9.55 2.01 1.21
CA GLY A 255 10.20 3.00 0.36
C GLY A 255 11.71 2.91 0.31
N GLY A 256 12.31 3.60 -0.65
CA GLY A 256 13.75 3.71 -0.78
C GLY A 256 14.18 4.37 -2.07
N PHE A 257 15.43 4.14 -2.43
CA PHE A 257 16.03 4.67 -3.65
C PHE A 257 16.81 3.58 -4.38
N TYR A 258 16.76 3.61 -5.71
CA TYR A 258 17.50 2.71 -6.60
C TYR A 258 18.25 3.51 -7.66
N GLY A 259 19.47 3.09 -7.97
CA GLY A 259 20.29 3.67 -9.05
C GLY A 259 21.25 4.78 -8.58
N SER A 260 21.61 5.67 -9.51
CA SER A 260 22.53 6.79 -9.29
C SER A 260 21.82 7.99 -8.67
N GLN A 261 22.43 8.59 -7.63
CA GLN A 261 21.87 9.68 -6.83
C GLN A 261 22.09 11.08 -7.44
N THR A 262 22.93 11.21 -8.46
CA THR A 262 23.36 12.51 -9.01
C THR A 262 22.61 12.91 -10.28
N ALA A 263 21.82 12.01 -10.86
CA ALA A 263 21.12 12.22 -12.11
C ALA A 263 19.95 11.24 -12.24
N GLY A 264 19.00 11.59 -13.10
CA GLY A 264 17.86 10.74 -13.44
C GLY A 264 16.60 11.56 -13.59
N GLY A 265 16.08 11.64 -14.80
CA GLY A 265 14.81 12.23 -15.15
C GLY A 265 13.68 11.19 -15.25
N PRO A 266 12.53 11.58 -15.81
CA PRO A 266 11.33 10.74 -15.87
C PRO A 266 11.49 9.41 -16.58
N ARG A 267 12.48 9.25 -17.47
CA ARG A 267 12.67 8.02 -18.26
C ARG A 267 13.96 7.28 -17.94
N ASP A 268 14.63 7.66 -16.86
CA ASP A 268 15.86 7.00 -16.43
C ASP A 268 15.58 5.91 -15.41
N ASP A 269 16.50 4.96 -15.30
CA ASP A 269 16.34 3.80 -14.42
C ASP A 269 16.46 4.16 -12.92
N SER A 270 17.24 5.19 -12.59
CA SER A 270 17.34 5.70 -11.22
C SER A 270 15.99 6.25 -10.74
N THR A 271 15.54 5.80 -9.57
CA THR A 271 14.21 6.14 -9.06
C THR A 271 14.14 6.12 -7.54
N GLY A 272 13.38 7.05 -6.98
CA GLY A 272 12.84 6.92 -5.64
C GLY A 272 11.51 6.18 -5.67
N TYR A 273 11.23 5.39 -4.63
CA TYR A 273 9.97 4.67 -4.49
C TYR A 273 9.39 4.88 -3.09
N LEU A 274 8.07 5.06 -3.02
CA LEU A 274 7.32 5.25 -1.80
C LEU A 274 5.92 4.65 -1.91
N ALA A 275 5.49 3.93 -0.88
CA ALA A 275 4.12 3.44 -0.75
C ALA A 275 3.70 3.34 0.72
N PRO A 276 2.61 3.99 1.15
CA PRO A 276 1.87 3.58 2.33
C PRO A 276 1.36 2.15 2.09
N ILE A 277 1.62 1.24 3.03
CA ILE A 277 1.26 -0.17 2.89
C ILE A 277 0.33 -0.63 4.02
N ARG A 278 -0.70 -1.39 3.65
CA ARG A 278 -1.69 -1.94 4.57
C ARG A 278 -2.04 -3.36 4.18
N GLN A 279 -2.09 -4.26 5.15
CA GLN A 279 -2.61 -5.60 4.92
C GLN A 279 -4.13 -5.56 4.73
N GLU A 280 -4.63 -6.24 3.71
CA GLU A 280 -6.06 -6.31 3.44
C GLU A 280 -6.45 -7.66 2.82
N ILE A 281 -7.64 -8.15 3.18
CA ILE A 281 -8.31 -9.25 2.46
C ILE A 281 -9.13 -8.64 1.33
N LEU A 282 -8.70 -8.87 0.09
CA LEU A 282 -9.46 -8.45 -1.08
C LEU A 282 -10.44 -9.56 -1.49
N ASP A 283 -11.66 -9.51 -0.96
CA ASP A 283 -12.75 -10.39 -1.39
C ASP A 283 -12.97 -10.26 -2.91
N HIS A 284 -13.46 -11.33 -3.54
CA HIS A 284 -13.68 -11.38 -4.99
C HIS A 284 -14.57 -10.24 -5.53
N ASN A 285 -15.45 -9.70 -4.69
CA ASN A 285 -16.44 -8.66 -4.97
C ASN A 285 -16.23 -7.36 -4.17
N ILE A 286 -15.07 -7.17 -3.52
CA ILE A 286 -14.84 -6.01 -2.65
C ILE A 286 -14.90 -4.68 -3.44
N VAL A 287 -15.49 -3.66 -2.82
CA VAL A 287 -15.27 -2.26 -3.19
C VAL A 287 -14.33 -1.65 -2.16
N TYR A 288 -13.11 -1.33 -2.60
CA TYR A 288 -12.04 -0.83 -1.74
C TYR A 288 -11.68 0.60 -2.13
N GLU A 289 -11.79 1.53 -1.18
CA GLU A 289 -11.51 2.96 -1.40
C GLU A 289 -10.39 3.45 -0.47
N TYR A 290 -9.55 4.34 -0.97
CA TYR A 290 -8.60 5.09 -0.15
C TYR A 290 -8.34 6.48 -0.72
N ARG A 291 -7.74 7.34 0.10
CA ARG A 291 -7.39 8.72 -0.26
C ARG A 291 -5.98 9.05 0.21
N TYR A 292 -5.30 9.87 -0.57
CA TYR A 292 -3.99 10.39 -0.22
C TYR A 292 -3.82 11.80 -0.77
N VAL A 293 -2.83 12.51 -0.26
CA VAL A 293 -2.44 13.84 -0.72
C VAL A 293 -1.00 13.80 -1.17
N LEU A 294 -0.76 14.27 -2.39
CA LEU A 294 0.58 14.57 -2.88
C LEU A 294 0.89 16.03 -2.60
N VAL A 295 2.11 16.33 -2.16
CA VAL A 295 2.57 17.70 -1.92
C VAL A 295 3.90 17.90 -2.62
N LEU A 296 3.94 18.79 -3.60
CA LEU A 296 5.17 19.10 -4.35
C LEU A 296 5.78 20.40 -3.82
N ASP A 297 6.64 20.30 -2.82
CA ASP A 297 7.17 21.47 -2.10
C ASP A 297 8.43 21.10 -1.29
N THR A 298 8.90 22.05 -0.49
CA THR A 298 9.93 21.84 0.54
C THR A 298 9.45 20.92 1.65
N LEU A 299 10.38 20.17 2.26
CA LEU A 299 10.12 19.24 3.35
C LEU A 299 9.36 19.87 4.53
N PRO A 300 9.67 21.11 4.99
CA PRO A 300 8.87 21.77 6.03
C PRO A 300 7.41 21.99 5.62
N ASN A 301 7.15 22.37 4.37
CA ASN A 301 5.79 22.57 3.85
C ASN A 301 5.03 21.25 3.73
N ILE A 302 5.69 20.19 3.24
CA ILE A 302 5.13 18.83 3.19
C ILE A 302 4.67 18.40 4.59
N ARG A 303 5.55 18.54 5.60
CA ARG A 303 5.23 18.19 6.98
C ARG A 303 4.13 19.07 7.57
N ALA A 304 4.09 20.35 7.21
CA ALA A 304 3.04 21.27 7.64
C ALA A 304 1.66 20.85 7.11
N VAL A 305 1.55 20.41 5.85
CA VAL A 305 0.30 19.84 5.31
C VAL A 305 -0.07 18.55 6.05
N ALA A 306 0.88 17.68 6.35
CA ALA A 306 0.61 16.45 7.12
C ALA A 306 0.05 16.76 8.52
N ARG A 307 0.56 17.78 9.20
CA ARG A 307 0.02 18.26 10.49
C ARG A 307 -1.43 18.75 10.36
N GLN A 308 -1.77 19.45 9.29
CA GLN A 308 -3.15 19.91 9.05
C GLN A 308 -4.11 18.74 8.79
N LEU A 309 -3.62 17.67 8.17
CA LEU A 309 -4.38 16.46 7.84
C LEU A 309 -4.30 15.37 8.92
N ARG A 310 -3.73 15.68 10.10
CA ARG A 310 -3.56 14.69 11.17
C ARG A 310 -4.92 14.08 11.56
N PRO A 311 -4.99 12.76 11.79
CA PRO A 311 -6.21 12.13 12.29
C PRO A 311 -6.66 12.71 13.64
N GLU A 312 -7.96 12.91 13.82
CA GLU A 312 -8.53 13.40 15.09
C GLU A 312 -8.61 12.30 16.16
N VAL A 313 -8.62 11.02 15.76
CA VAL A 313 -8.78 9.89 16.67
C VAL A 313 -7.41 9.32 17.05
N THR A 314 -7.08 9.34 18.34
CA THR A 314 -5.81 8.86 18.89
C THR A 314 -5.86 7.40 19.35
N GLY A 315 -6.68 6.55 18.71
CA GLY A 315 -6.84 5.13 19.10
C GLY A 315 -7.85 4.36 18.24
N PRO A 316 -8.02 3.06 18.47
CA PRO A 316 -8.97 2.23 17.71
C PRO A 316 -10.43 2.68 17.88
N ASP A 317 -11.20 2.72 16.80
CA ASP A 317 -12.67 2.92 16.81
C ASP A 317 -13.31 2.12 15.65
N ASP A 318 -12.99 0.83 15.59
CA ASP A 318 -13.36 -0.05 14.48
C ASP A 318 -14.79 -0.54 14.63
N ARG A 319 -15.62 -0.27 13.61
CA ARG A 319 -17.03 -0.68 13.56
C ARG A 319 -17.30 -1.61 12.40
N PHE A 320 -17.68 -2.84 12.71
CA PHE A 320 -17.88 -3.89 11.72
C PHE A 320 -19.29 -3.88 11.12
N THR A 321 -19.78 -2.69 10.82
CA THR A 321 -21.15 -2.49 10.31
C THR A 321 -21.31 -2.93 8.87
N HIS A 322 -20.29 -2.70 8.04
CA HIS A 322 -20.33 -2.95 6.60
C HIS A 322 -19.12 -3.73 6.09
N ASN A 323 -17.99 -3.72 6.80
CA ASN A 323 -16.76 -4.39 6.42
C ASN A 323 -15.86 -4.64 7.64
N ARG A 324 -14.69 -5.22 7.40
CA ARG A 324 -13.70 -5.59 8.43
C ARG A 324 -12.93 -4.40 9.02
N GLN A 325 -13.11 -3.18 8.52
CA GLN A 325 -12.31 -2.02 8.94
C GLN A 325 -10.79 -2.30 8.91
N HIS A 326 -10.34 -3.01 7.86
CA HIS A 326 -8.94 -3.45 7.67
C HIS A 326 -8.43 -4.50 8.67
N TRP A 327 -9.29 -5.05 9.51
CA TRP A 327 -8.96 -6.27 10.24
C TRP A 327 -8.89 -7.45 9.27
N TRP A 328 -8.00 -8.39 9.54
CA TRP A 328 -7.89 -9.63 8.78
C TRP A 328 -7.75 -10.82 9.72
N THR A 329 -7.95 -12.02 9.17
CA THR A 329 -8.11 -13.23 9.96
C THR A 329 -6.94 -14.20 9.81
N VAL A 330 -6.65 -14.92 10.90
CA VAL A 330 -5.84 -16.14 10.91
C VAL A 330 -6.73 -17.25 11.43
N ASN A 331 -6.87 -18.34 10.66
CA ASN A 331 -7.71 -19.48 11.02
C ASN A 331 -9.20 -19.16 11.27
N VAL A 332 -9.70 -17.99 10.83
CA VAL A 332 -11.13 -17.63 10.91
C VAL A 332 -11.68 -17.42 9.50
N PRO A 333 -12.39 -18.40 8.92
CA PRO A 333 -13.18 -18.14 7.73
C PRO A 333 -14.35 -17.21 8.09
N ASP A 334 -14.69 -16.32 7.17
CA ASP A 334 -15.89 -15.51 7.23
C ASP A 334 -16.63 -15.51 5.88
N SER A 335 -17.76 -14.81 5.82
CA SER A 335 -18.64 -14.81 4.65
C SER A 335 -18.33 -13.73 3.60
N GLY A 336 -17.21 -13.00 3.74
CA GLY A 336 -16.94 -11.85 2.86
C GLY A 336 -17.76 -10.60 3.21
N THR A 337 -17.50 -9.52 2.47
CA THR A 337 -18.23 -8.25 2.56
C THR A 337 -19.33 -8.10 1.49
N PRO A 338 -20.37 -7.27 1.70
CA PRO A 338 -20.61 -6.39 2.84
C PRO A 338 -21.28 -7.09 4.04
N PHE A 339 -21.04 -6.56 5.23
CA PHE A 339 -21.67 -6.98 6.48
C PHE A 339 -23.05 -6.33 6.69
N ALA A 340 -23.89 -6.98 7.50
CA ALA A 340 -25.20 -6.49 7.91
C ALA A 340 -25.21 -6.12 9.42
N GLY A 341 -24.46 -5.08 9.76
CA GLY A 341 -24.41 -4.51 11.11
C GLY A 341 -23.35 -5.11 12.05
N HIS A 342 -22.86 -6.32 11.78
CA HIS A 342 -21.81 -6.98 12.55
C HIS A 342 -20.99 -7.94 11.67
N TRP A 343 -19.80 -8.30 12.14
CA TRP A 343 -18.97 -9.35 11.56
C TRP A 343 -19.31 -10.70 12.17
N HIS A 344 -19.85 -11.61 11.37
CA HIS A 344 -20.09 -13.00 11.78
C HIS A 344 -18.82 -13.84 11.55
N LEU A 345 -18.34 -14.50 12.60
CA LEU A 345 -17.09 -15.25 12.61
C LEU A 345 -17.35 -16.73 12.94
N GLN A 346 -16.78 -17.62 12.13
CA GLN A 346 -16.79 -19.06 12.39
C GLN A 346 -15.47 -19.48 13.05
N LEU A 347 -15.55 -20.01 14.27
CA LEU A 347 -14.40 -20.27 15.13
C LEU A 347 -14.15 -21.77 15.28
N GLU A 348 -14.13 -22.50 14.17
CA GLU A 348 -14.03 -23.97 14.20
C GLU A 348 -12.60 -24.50 14.14
N ARG A 349 -11.62 -23.63 13.87
CA ARG A 349 -10.20 -23.99 13.70
C ARG A 349 -9.39 -23.68 14.96
N ASP A 350 -8.24 -24.32 15.08
CA ASP A 350 -7.28 -24.03 16.15
C ASP A 350 -6.73 -22.60 16.02
N ASP A 351 -6.57 -21.91 17.16
CA ASP A 351 -6.00 -20.56 17.28
C ASP A 351 -6.64 -19.54 16.31
N PRO A 352 -7.95 -19.25 16.44
CA PRO A 352 -8.63 -18.24 15.63
C PRO A 352 -8.25 -16.82 16.08
N GLN A 353 -7.70 -16.02 15.16
CA GLN A 353 -7.20 -14.67 15.46
C GLN A 353 -7.79 -13.64 14.51
N LEU A 354 -8.12 -12.47 15.04
CA LEU A 354 -8.41 -11.26 14.29
C LEU A 354 -7.25 -10.29 14.52
N ILE A 355 -6.60 -9.85 13.45
CA ILE A 355 -5.47 -8.94 13.51
C ILE A 355 -5.92 -7.57 13.04
N GLY A 356 -5.84 -6.59 13.94
CA GLY A 356 -6.21 -5.21 13.64
C GLY A 356 -5.23 -4.51 12.71
N PRO A 357 -5.62 -3.38 12.12
CA PRO A 357 -4.71 -2.56 11.33
C PRO A 357 -3.57 -2.00 12.17
N GLU A 358 -2.42 -1.72 11.54
CA GLU A 358 -1.39 -0.91 12.18
C GLU A 358 -1.90 0.52 12.44
N GLY A 359 -1.58 1.02 13.63
CA GLY A 359 -1.86 2.38 14.07
C GLY A 359 -0.73 2.93 14.94
N HIS A 360 -0.99 4.07 15.56
CA HIS A 360 -0.07 4.71 16.48
C HIS A 360 -0.85 5.46 17.55
N TRP A 361 -0.79 5.00 18.81
CA TRP A 361 -1.35 5.74 19.94
C TRP A 361 -0.54 5.54 21.21
N GLN A 362 -0.60 6.53 22.10
CA GLN A 362 -0.02 6.38 23.43
C GLN A 362 -0.93 5.50 24.28
N ALA A 363 -0.36 4.50 24.95
CA ALA A 363 -1.07 3.63 25.88
C ALA A 363 -1.84 4.43 26.95
N ARG A 364 -1.25 5.54 27.43
CA ARG A 364 -1.88 6.42 28.44
C ARG A 364 -3.17 7.09 27.94
N ASP A 365 -3.32 7.29 26.63
CA ASP A 365 -4.49 7.96 26.04
C ASP A 365 -5.62 6.95 25.78
N VAL A 366 -5.31 5.66 25.75
CA VAL A 366 -6.28 4.55 25.58
C VAL A 366 -6.12 3.57 26.75
N PRO A 367 -6.51 3.95 27.99
CA PRO A 367 -6.34 3.10 29.16
C PRO A 367 -7.28 1.89 29.17
N ARG A 368 -8.30 1.90 28.31
CA ARG A 368 -9.36 0.91 28.20
C ARG A 368 -9.80 0.76 26.76
N LEU A 369 -10.30 -0.43 26.42
CA LEU A 369 -11.02 -0.71 25.18
C LEU A 369 -12.39 -1.31 25.51
N PHE A 370 -13.31 -1.19 24.56
CA PHE A 370 -14.64 -1.76 24.61
C PHE A 370 -14.80 -2.69 23.41
N ILE A 371 -15.21 -3.92 23.68
CA ILE A 371 -15.48 -4.93 22.65
C ILE A 371 -16.94 -5.30 22.76
N ARG A 372 -17.70 -5.14 21.67
CA ARG A 372 -19.11 -5.51 21.63
C ARG A 372 -19.33 -6.71 20.74
N GLY A 373 -19.77 -7.82 21.33
CA GLY A 373 -20.02 -9.05 20.59
C GLY A 373 -20.95 -10.03 21.31
N ALA A 374 -21.38 -11.06 20.59
CA ALA A 374 -22.18 -12.17 21.09
C ALA A 374 -21.45 -13.49 20.87
N TRP A 375 -21.23 -14.26 21.94
CA TRP A 375 -20.51 -15.53 21.90
C TRP A 375 -21.47 -16.71 21.92
N LYS A 376 -21.32 -17.62 20.96
CA LYS A 376 -21.93 -18.95 20.98
C LYS A 376 -20.81 -19.97 20.88
N THR A 377 -20.12 -20.16 22.00
CA THR A 377 -18.86 -20.91 22.08
C THR A 377 -18.87 -21.84 23.27
N ARG A 378 -18.03 -22.89 23.25
CA ARG A 378 -17.83 -23.75 24.44
C ARG A 378 -16.96 -23.07 25.50
N GLN A 379 -16.10 -22.17 25.06
CA GLN A 379 -15.23 -21.37 25.93
C GLN A 379 -15.92 -20.08 26.36
N ASN A 380 -15.52 -19.56 27.51
CA ASN A 380 -16.04 -18.33 28.12
C ASN A 380 -14.93 -17.28 28.33
N THR A 381 -13.83 -17.40 27.58
CA THR A 381 -12.67 -16.49 27.66
C THR A 381 -12.24 -16.12 26.25
N ALA A 382 -12.08 -14.82 26.01
CA ALA A 382 -11.39 -14.26 24.85
C ALA A 382 -10.06 -13.64 25.31
N GLU A 383 -9.16 -13.36 24.39
CA GLU A 383 -7.88 -12.71 24.69
C GLU A 383 -7.65 -11.51 23.77
N LEU A 384 -7.09 -10.45 24.33
CA LEU A 384 -6.65 -9.28 23.57
C LEU A 384 -5.16 -9.07 23.76
N PHE A 385 -4.44 -9.12 22.65
CA PHE A 385 -3.02 -8.87 22.55
C PHE A 385 -2.74 -7.50 21.95
N TRP A 386 -1.56 -6.95 22.26
CA TRP A 386 -1.03 -5.75 21.62
C TRP A 386 0.46 -5.86 21.38
N GLU A 387 0.94 -5.14 20.36
CA GLU A 387 2.37 -4.89 20.19
C GLU A 387 2.70 -3.42 20.46
N THR A 388 3.93 -3.14 20.87
CA THR A 388 4.40 -1.77 21.14
C THR A 388 5.57 -1.43 20.25
N ALA A 389 5.90 -0.13 20.15
CA ALA A 389 7.11 0.31 19.47
C ALA A 389 8.39 -0.33 20.03
N ALA A 390 8.46 -0.47 21.36
CA ALA A 390 9.62 -1.02 22.07
C ALA A 390 9.62 -2.56 22.13
N THR A 391 8.48 -3.20 21.94
CA THR A 391 8.34 -4.66 21.92
C THR A 391 7.36 -5.05 20.80
N PRO A 392 7.88 -5.14 19.56
CA PRO A 392 7.10 -5.55 18.39
C PRO A 392 6.71 -7.04 18.46
N GLY A 393 5.62 -7.40 17.77
CA GLY A 393 5.05 -8.73 17.76
C GLY A 393 4.08 -8.99 18.92
N PHE A 394 3.21 -9.96 18.73
CA PHE A 394 2.28 -10.44 19.76
C PHE A 394 2.94 -11.53 20.60
N SER A 395 2.76 -11.48 21.91
CA SER A 395 3.29 -12.49 22.83
C SER A 395 2.38 -12.66 24.05
N GLY A 396 2.46 -13.81 24.71
CA GLY A 396 1.74 -14.09 25.97
C GLY A 396 2.14 -13.19 27.15
N LYS A 397 3.09 -12.26 26.97
CA LYS A 397 3.42 -11.23 27.97
C LYS A 397 2.64 -9.92 27.75
N GLN A 398 2.09 -9.70 26.57
CA GLN A 398 1.33 -8.51 26.17
C GLN A 398 -0.10 -8.91 25.81
N THR A 399 -0.81 -9.48 26.78
CA THR A 399 -2.18 -9.97 26.63
C THR A 399 -3.02 -9.68 27.87
N VAL A 400 -4.33 -9.62 27.69
CA VAL A 400 -5.32 -9.65 28.77
C VAL A 400 -6.41 -10.64 28.41
N SER A 401 -6.76 -11.51 29.36
CA SER A 401 -7.90 -12.40 29.24
C SER A 401 -9.19 -11.66 29.59
N ILE A 402 -10.21 -11.86 28.78
CA ILE A 402 -11.51 -11.20 28.88
C ILE A 402 -12.56 -12.28 29.16
N PRO A 403 -13.14 -12.31 30.37
CA PRO A 403 -14.26 -13.20 30.65
C PRO A 403 -15.46 -12.79 29.78
N VAL A 404 -15.96 -13.72 28.97
CA VAL A 404 -17.13 -13.54 28.11
C VAL A 404 -18.27 -14.47 28.52
N ILE A 405 -19.52 -14.09 28.22
CA ILE A 405 -20.70 -14.89 28.52
C ILE A 405 -21.16 -15.55 27.20
N PRO A 406 -21.02 -16.88 27.06
CA PRO A 406 -21.38 -17.58 25.83
C PRO A 406 -22.88 -17.92 25.76
N ASP A 407 -23.73 -16.91 25.91
CA ASP A 407 -25.21 -17.03 25.86
C ASP A 407 -25.82 -16.60 24.53
N GLY A 408 -24.99 -16.25 23.55
CA GLY A 408 -25.39 -15.72 22.25
C GLY A 408 -26.02 -14.33 22.30
N GLN A 409 -25.95 -13.62 23.43
CA GLN A 409 -26.47 -12.26 23.56
C GLN A 409 -25.38 -11.22 23.30
N MET A 410 -25.75 -10.17 22.59
CA MET A 410 -24.85 -9.05 22.31
C MET A 410 -24.55 -8.27 23.59
N ARG A 411 -23.28 -8.24 23.98
CA ARG A 411 -22.80 -7.59 25.21
C ARG A 411 -21.60 -6.71 24.90
N THR A 412 -21.42 -5.65 25.69
CA THR A 412 -20.21 -4.81 25.64
C THR A 412 -19.32 -5.18 26.82
N TYR A 413 -18.09 -5.60 26.52
CA TYR A 413 -17.05 -5.96 27.47
C TYR A 413 -16.04 -4.81 27.59
N GLU A 414 -15.83 -4.32 28.80
CA GLU A 414 -14.81 -3.32 29.11
C GLU A 414 -13.49 -4.02 29.45
N VAL A 415 -12.43 -3.67 28.72
CA VAL A 415 -11.10 -4.26 28.82
C VAL A 415 -10.17 -3.24 29.47
N HIS A 416 -9.73 -3.51 30.70
CA HIS A 416 -8.81 -2.64 31.43
C HIS A 416 -7.37 -2.90 31.03
N LEU A 417 -6.74 -1.96 30.32
CA LEU A 417 -5.38 -2.11 29.79
C LEU A 417 -4.33 -1.42 30.66
N ALA A 418 -4.64 -0.23 31.18
CA ALA A 418 -3.70 0.59 31.94
C ALA A 418 -3.14 -0.09 33.22
N GLN A 419 -3.81 -1.12 33.73
CA GLN A 419 -3.33 -1.89 34.88
C GLN A 419 -2.26 -2.92 34.49
N HIS A 420 -2.19 -3.29 33.22
CA HIS A 420 -1.24 -4.28 32.76
C HIS A 420 0.15 -3.65 32.63
N PRO A 421 1.19 -4.18 33.31
CA PRO A 421 2.50 -3.52 33.39
C PRO A 421 3.18 -3.36 32.03
N GLN A 422 2.84 -4.20 31.04
CA GLN A 422 3.38 -4.12 29.68
C GLN A 422 2.54 -3.27 28.70
N TYR A 423 1.42 -2.71 29.13
CA TYR A 423 0.65 -1.79 28.31
C TYR A 423 1.14 -0.35 28.56
N ARG A 424 2.21 0.02 27.86
CA ARG A 424 2.93 1.29 28.05
C ARG A 424 3.60 1.77 26.75
N GLY A 425 3.89 3.06 26.69
CA GLY A 425 4.50 3.67 25.50
C GLY A 425 3.55 3.68 24.30
N VAL A 426 4.12 3.63 23.11
CA VAL A 426 3.36 3.62 21.85
C VAL A 426 2.88 2.21 21.53
N ILE A 427 1.56 2.07 21.39
CA ILE A 427 0.92 0.87 20.87
C ILE A 427 0.82 0.98 19.35
N ARG A 428 1.15 -0.11 18.64
CA ARG A 428 1.16 -0.14 17.17
C ARG A 428 0.07 -0.99 16.55
N ARG A 429 -0.44 -1.99 17.28
CA ARG A 429 -1.39 -2.95 16.73
C ARG A 429 -2.10 -3.74 17.82
N LEU A 430 -3.30 -4.21 17.49
CA LEU A 430 -4.07 -5.16 18.30
C LEU A 430 -4.19 -6.51 17.58
N ARG A 431 -4.28 -7.56 18.38
CA ARG A 431 -4.77 -8.89 17.97
C ARG A 431 -5.86 -9.30 18.95
N PHE A 432 -6.97 -9.79 18.45
CA PHE A 432 -8.09 -10.28 19.23
C PHE A 432 -8.34 -11.75 18.93
N ASP A 433 -8.33 -12.57 19.96
CA ASP A 433 -8.57 -14.00 19.87
C ASP A 433 -9.91 -14.29 20.55
N PRO A 434 -10.99 -14.53 19.79
CA PRO A 434 -12.31 -14.68 20.37
C PRO A 434 -12.46 -15.93 21.26
N VAL A 435 -11.64 -16.96 21.00
CA VAL A 435 -11.45 -18.18 21.80
C VAL A 435 -10.01 -18.68 21.62
N ALA A 436 -9.45 -19.40 22.60
CA ALA A 436 -8.10 -19.97 22.47
C ALA A 436 -8.05 -21.21 21.55
N GLN A 437 -9.14 -21.97 21.50
CA GLN A 437 -9.26 -23.17 20.67
C GLN A 437 -10.65 -23.26 20.06
N GLY A 438 -10.70 -23.27 18.73
CA GLY A 438 -11.94 -23.42 18.00
C GLY A 438 -12.52 -24.82 18.06
N HIS A 439 -13.79 -24.89 17.72
CA HIS A 439 -14.66 -25.97 18.10
C HIS A 439 -15.85 -25.99 17.12
N ALA A 440 -16.27 -27.16 16.64
CA ALA A 440 -17.35 -27.22 15.65
C ALA A 440 -18.62 -26.54 16.16
N GLY A 441 -19.18 -25.62 15.37
CA GLY A 441 -20.32 -24.78 15.70
C GLY A 441 -20.02 -23.51 16.51
N ASP A 442 -18.78 -23.28 16.96
CA ASP A 442 -18.42 -22.08 17.72
C ASP A 442 -18.47 -20.84 16.80
N THR A 443 -19.19 -19.81 17.24
CA THR A 443 -19.37 -18.56 16.48
C THR A 443 -19.31 -17.34 17.37
N VAL A 444 -18.90 -16.21 16.78
CA VAL A 444 -18.96 -14.88 17.39
C VAL A 444 -19.53 -13.88 16.40
N ASP A 445 -20.49 -13.08 16.85
CA ASP A 445 -20.94 -11.89 16.14
C ASP A 445 -20.28 -10.67 16.78
N LEU A 446 -19.47 -9.92 16.04
CA LEU A 446 -18.70 -8.78 16.54
C LEU A 446 -19.18 -7.45 15.92
N GLU A 447 -19.56 -6.49 16.76
CA GLU A 447 -20.09 -5.19 16.32
C GLU A 447 -18.98 -4.12 16.28
N PHE A 448 -18.13 -4.05 17.31
CA PHE A 448 -17.02 -3.10 17.35
C PHE A 448 -15.88 -3.50 18.30
N VAL A 449 -14.70 -2.92 18.04
CA VAL A 449 -13.57 -2.78 18.97
C VAL A 449 -13.20 -1.30 19.03
N SER A 450 -13.35 -0.65 20.19
CA SER A 450 -13.23 0.81 20.29
C SER A 450 -12.59 1.29 21.59
N ALA A 451 -11.82 2.37 21.52
CA ALA A 451 -11.33 3.15 22.67
C ALA A 451 -12.42 4.00 23.32
N LYS A 452 -13.56 4.19 22.65
CA LYS A 452 -14.66 5.02 23.14
C LYS A 452 -15.79 4.11 23.66
N PRO A 453 -16.33 4.37 24.88
CA PRO A 453 -17.58 3.74 25.28
C PRO A 453 -18.67 4.19 24.29
N LYS A 454 -19.44 3.24 23.77
CA LYS A 454 -20.52 3.50 22.82
C LYS A 454 -21.86 3.22 23.47
#